data_AF-A0A960F9E0-F1
#
_entry.id   AF-A0A960F9E0-F1
#
_cell.length_a   1.000
_cell.length_b   1.000
_cell.length_c   1.000
_cell.angle_alpha   90.00
_cell.angle_beta   90.00
_cell.angle_gamma   90.00
#
_symmetry.space_group_name_H-M   'P 1'
#
loop_
_entity.id
_entity.type
_entity.pdbx_description
1 polymer ?
#
loop_
_entity_poly.entity_id
_entity_poly.type
_entity_poly.pdbx_seq_one_letter_code
_entity_poly.pdbx_strand_id
1 'polypeptide(L)' 'MSPRRYRCTACGNLTRFDVTRTVRSLEYHHYTVGGELEVEDAEILDETIEAVACRWCGTNDHVVEV' A
#
# COMPACT_ATOMS: atom_id res chain seq x y z
N MET A 1 5.04 -7.11 -7.49
CA MET A 1 3.55 -7.13 -7.52
C MET A 1 3.08 -5.93 -8.34
N SER A 2 2.11 -6.11 -9.24
CA SER A 2 1.61 -4.99 -10.06
C SER A 2 0.78 -4.02 -9.20
N PRO A 3 0.89 -2.71 -9.40
CA PRO A 3 0.10 -1.74 -8.64
C PRO A 3 -1.40 -1.92 -8.94
N ARG A 4 -2.19 -2.11 -7.87
CA ARG A 4 -3.66 -2.18 -7.95
C ARG A 4 -4.21 -0.81 -8.37
N ARG A 5 -5.21 -0.81 -9.25
CA ARG A 5 -5.92 0.42 -9.63
C ARG A 5 -7.28 0.44 -8.97
N TYR A 6 -7.75 1.64 -8.64
CA TYR A 6 -9.03 1.84 -8.00
C TYR A 6 -9.89 2.84 -8.76
N ARG A 7 -11.20 2.64 -8.71
CA ARG A 7 -12.21 3.57 -9.22
C ARG A 7 -13.26 3.82 -8.14
N CYS A 8 -13.54 5.09 -7.87
CA CYS A 8 -14.70 5.48 -7.09
C CYS A 8 -15.94 5.48 -7.99
N THR A 9 -16.90 4.62 -7.73
CA THR A 9 -18.17 4.56 -8.48
C THR A 9 -19.15 5.65 -8.07
N ALA A 10 -18.97 6.28 -6.89
CA ALA A 10 -19.81 7.40 -6.45
C ALA A 10 -19.47 8.73 -7.16
N CYS A 11 -18.19 9.04 -7.36
CA CYS A 11 -17.77 10.35 -7.89
C CYS A 11 -16.88 10.27 -9.14
N GLY A 12 -16.54 9.08 -9.63
CA GLY A 12 -15.74 8.87 -10.82
C GLY A 12 -14.22 9.08 -10.66
N ASN A 13 -13.73 9.34 -9.45
CA ASN A 13 -12.30 9.51 -9.19
C ASN A 13 -11.51 8.22 -9.52
N LEU A 14 -10.32 8.39 -10.09
CA LEU A 14 -9.44 7.31 -10.56
C LEU A 14 -7.98 7.48 -10.11
N THR A 15 -7.65 8.57 -9.40
CA THR A 15 -6.25 8.99 -9.23
C THR A 15 -5.83 9.23 -7.79
N ARG A 16 -6.75 9.37 -6.84
CA ARG A 16 -6.41 9.72 -5.44
C ARG A 16 -7.21 8.89 -4.44
N PHE A 17 -6.53 7.98 -3.74
CA PHE A 17 -7.14 7.13 -2.72
C PHE A 17 -6.19 7.03 -1.52
N ASP A 18 -6.75 7.04 -0.31
CA ASP A 18 -6.02 6.57 0.86
C ASP A 18 -6.18 5.05 0.91
N VAL A 19 -5.06 4.32 1.01
CA VAL A 19 -5.03 2.85 1.05
C VAL A 19 -4.40 2.43 2.36
N THR A 20 -5.15 1.68 3.17
CA THR A 20 -4.62 1.04 4.38
C THR A 20 -4.33 -0.42 4.06
N ARG A 21 -3.11 -0.86 4.36
CA ARG A 21 -2.65 -2.22 4.11
C ARG A 21 -1.79 -2.74 5.25
N THR A 22 -1.92 -4.03 5.53
CA THR A 22 -0.98 -4.78 6.37
C THR A 22 -0.03 -5.55 5.46
N VAL A 23 1.27 -5.37 5.69
CA VAL A 23 2.35 -6.04 4.93
C VAL A 23 3.17 -6.85 5.90
N ARG A 24 3.41 -8.12 5.57
CA ARG A 24 4.40 -8.96 6.24
C ARG A 24 5.59 -9.11 5.30
N SER A 25 6.76 -8.66 5.73
CA SER A 25 8.00 -8.74 4.97
C SER A 25 9.10 -9.48 5.72
N LEU A 26 10.06 -10.01 4.96
CA LEU A 26 11.37 -10.44 5.42
C LEU A 26 12.39 -9.43 4.88
N GLU A 27 13.27 -8.93 5.74
CA GLU A 27 14.28 -7.95 5.37
C GLU A 27 15.66 -8.39 5.87
N TYR A 28 16.65 -8.29 5.01
CA TYR A 28 18.05 -8.55 5.36
C TYR A 28 18.70 -7.23 5.79
N HIS A 29 18.86 -7.06 7.09
CA HIS A 29 19.43 -5.86 7.71
C HIS A 29 20.94 -6.02 7.86
N HIS A 30 21.69 -5.11 7.25
CA HIS A 30 23.12 -4.97 7.44
C HIS A 30 23.40 -3.69 8.22
N TYR A 31 24.00 -3.83 9.40
CA TYR A 31 24.44 -2.69 10.20
C TYR A 31 25.93 -2.46 10.00
N THR A 32 26.33 -1.20 9.79
CA THR A 32 27.74 -0.82 9.92
C THR A 32 28.19 -0.95 11.37
N VAL A 33 29.49 -1.01 11.61
CA VAL A 33 30.05 -1.00 12.98
C VAL A 33 29.64 0.26 13.76
N GLY A 34 29.38 1.37 13.06
CA GLY A 34 28.88 2.63 13.63
C GLY A 34 27.38 2.64 13.94
N GLY A 35 26.63 1.60 13.55
CA GLY A 35 25.20 1.44 13.82
C GLY A 35 24.26 1.98 12.74
N GLU A 36 24.78 2.36 11.57
CA GLU A 36 23.95 2.76 10.42
C GLU A 36 23.33 1.51 9.79
N LEU A 37 22.02 1.56 9.51
CA LEU A 37 21.27 0.46 8.91
C LEU A 37 21.17 0.61 7.38
N GLU A 38 21.54 -0.44 6.67
CA GLU A 38 21.20 -0.69 5.27
C GLU A 38 20.30 -1.93 5.18
N VAL A 39 19.22 -1.86 4.40
CA VAL A 39 18.40 -3.03 4.06
C VAL A 39 18.82 -3.48 2.67
N GLU A 40 19.64 -4.53 2.60
CA GLU A 40 20.24 -4.99 1.35
C GLU A 40 19.28 -5.82 0.49
N ASP A 41 18.36 -6.53 1.13
CA ASP A 41 17.30 -7.28 0.45
C ASP A 41 15.99 -7.22 1.23
N ALA A 42 14.88 -7.22 0.51
CA ALA A 42 13.55 -7.14 1.08
C ALA A 42 12.55 -7.95 0.25
N GLU A 43 11.90 -8.91 0.91
CA GLU A 43 10.86 -9.76 0.33
C GLU A 43 9.53 -9.50 1.02
N ILE A 44 8.47 -9.24 0.24
CA ILE A 44 7.11 -9.21 0.77
C ILE A 44 6.58 -10.65 0.79
N LEU A 45 6.31 -11.16 1.99
CA LEU A 45 5.76 -12.50 2.21
C LEU A 45 4.25 -12.54 2.07
N ASP A 46 3.58 -11.47 2.52
CA ASP A 46 2.13 -11.33 2.44
C ASP A 46 1.71 -9.85 2.43
N GLU A 47 0.63 -9.53 1.73
CA GLU A 47 0.03 -8.20 1.71
C GLU A 47 -1.49 -8.31 1.69
N THR A 48 -2.14 -7.66 2.66
CA THR A 48 -3.59 -7.54 2.73
C THR A 48 -3.99 -6.06 2.66
N ILE A 49 -4.86 -5.72 1.71
CA ILE A 49 -5.49 -4.40 1.66
C ILE A 49 -6.68 -4.42 2.63
N GLU A 50 -6.66 -3.53 3.62
CA GLU A 50 -7.66 -3.47 4.67
C GLU A 50 -8.79 -2.50 4.32
N ALA A 51 -8.43 -1.35 3.73
CA ALA A 51 -9.38 -0.32 3.37
C ALA A 51 -8.87 0.54 2.22
N VAL A 52 -9.80 1.02 1.40
CA VAL A 52 -9.53 2.01 0.36
C VAL A 52 -10.58 3.11 0.45
N ALA A 53 -10.15 4.36 0.62
CA ALA A 53 -11.03 5.51 0.70
C ALA A 53 -10.75 6.50 -0.43
N CYS A 54 -11.80 6.97 -1.08
CA CYS A 54 -11.70 8.00 -2.10
C CYS A 54 -11.39 9.36 -1.46
N ARG A 55 -10.20 9.91 -1.71
CA ARG A 55 -9.77 11.22 -1.18
C ARG A 55 -10.61 12.41 -1.66
N TRP A 56 -11.39 12.23 -2.73
CA TRP A 56 -12.19 13.29 -3.31
C TRP A 56 -13.52 13.50 -2.60
N CYS A 57 -14.32 12.43 -2.44
CA CYS A 57 -15.63 12.49 -1.79
C CYS A 57 -15.67 11.87 -0.39
N GLY A 58 -14.57 11.25 0.06
CA GLY A 58 -14.43 10.66 1.39
C GLY A 58 -15.07 9.28 1.57
N THR A 59 -15.75 8.73 0.55
CA THR A 59 -16.37 7.40 0.64
C THR A 59 -15.34 6.27 0.60
N ASN A 60 -15.60 5.25 1.38
CA ASN A 60 -14.95 3.95 1.40
C ASN A 60 -15.82 2.86 0.72
N ASP A 61 -17.15 2.96 0.81
CA ASP A 61 -18.08 1.94 0.32
C ASP A 61 -18.21 1.86 -1.20
N HIS A 62 -17.87 2.95 -1.91
CA HIS A 62 -18.03 3.04 -3.36
C HIS A 62 -16.71 2.97 -4.13
N VAL A 63 -15.72 2.27 -3.59
CA VAL A 63 -14.43 2.06 -4.26
C VAL A 63 -14.29 0.62 -4.74
N VAL A 64 -13.96 0.44 -6.01
CA VAL A 64 -13.73 -0.87 -6.63
C VAL A 64 -12.32 -0.96 -7.21
N GLU A 65 -11.69 -2.13 -7.09
CA GLU A 65 -10.45 -2.45 -7.80
C GLU A 65 -10.74 -2.68 -9.29
N VAL A 66 -9.89 -2.18 -10.19
CA VAL A 66 -10.06 -2.22 -11.66
C VAL A 66 -8.80 -2.63 -12.40
#